data_AF-A0A3B8P084-F1
#
_entry.id   AF-A0A3B8P084-F1
#
_cell.length_a   1.000
_cell.length_b   1.000
_cell.length_c   1.000
_cell.angle_alpha   90.00
_cell.angle_beta   90.00
_cell.angle_gamma   90.00
#
_symmetry.space_group_name_H-M   'P 1'
#
loop_
_entity.id
_entity.type
_entity.pdbx_description
1 polymer ?
#
loop_
_entity_poly.entity_id
_entity_poly.type
_entity_poly.pdbx_seq_one_letter_code
_entity_poly.pdbx_strand_id
1 'polypeptide(L)'
;GYGVDFSWLQVDTFDANGKPQHQRGVAREPGVYFLGLPWLSRRGSSFIWGVWHDAKHVAGHIATQRTYLAYRDREQREADQQPTFSTVSHLGAH
;
A
#
# COMPACT_ATOMS: atom_id res chain seq x y z
N GLY A 1 3.63 22.05 24.85
CA GLY A 1 2.61 21.01 24.65
C GLY A 1 3.22 19.83 23.91
N TYR A 2 2.47 18.76 23.68
CA TYR A 2 2.87 17.60 22.85
C TYR A 2 2.14 17.62 21.51
N GLY A 3 2.80 17.20 20.44
CA GLY A 3 2.24 17.12 19.09
C GLY A 3 2.90 15.97 18.30
N VAL A 4 2.22 15.55 17.24
CA VAL A 4 2.78 14.57 16.29
C VAL A 4 3.72 15.27 15.32
N ASP A 5 4.95 14.76 15.18
CA ASP A 5 5.93 15.23 14.21
C ASP A 5 6.24 14.09 13.21
N PHE A 6 6.00 14.38 11.93
CA PHE A 6 6.21 13.46 10.83
C PHE A 6 7.39 13.86 9.92
N SER A 7 8.20 14.85 10.32
CA SER A 7 9.31 15.38 9.52
C SER A 7 10.35 14.31 9.12
N TRP A 8 10.42 13.20 9.86
CA TRP A 8 11.26 12.04 9.54
C TRP A 8 10.76 11.20 8.35
N LEU A 9 9.48 11.30 7.97
CA LEU A 9 8.88 10.50 6.91
C LEU A 9 8.79 11.32 5.61
N GLN A 10 9.67 11.02 4.66
CA GLN A 10 9.79 11.74 3.38
C GLN A 10 8.89 11.10 2.30
N VAL A 11 7.57 11.35 2.37
CA VAL A 11 6.58 10.79 1.43
C VAL A 11 5.51 11.82 1.05
N ASP A 12 4.91 11.68 -0.13
CA ASP A 12 3.87 12.60 -0.64
C ASP A 12 2.48 12.30 -0.06
N THR A 13 2.34 12.46 1.25
CA THR A 13 1.05 12.25 1.93
C THR A 13 0.71 13.30 2.98
N PHE A 14 1.44 14.42 3.05
CA PHE A 14 1.20 15.49 4.03
C PHE A 14 0.59 16.73 3.38
N ASP A 15 -0.26 17.44 4.12
CA ASP A 15 -0.73 18.76 3.72
C ASP A 15 0.32 19.86 3.99
N ALA A 16 0.03 21.10 3.58
CA ALA A 16 0.91 22.24 3.79
C ALA A 16 1.23 22.54 5.27
N ASN A 17 0.46 21.97 6.21
CA ASN A 17 0.67 22.09 7.65
C ASN A 17 1.36 20.86 8.26
N GLY A 18 1.84 19.91 7.43
CA GLY A 18 2.48 18.67 7.88
C GLY A 18 1.50 17.63 8.44
N LYS A 19 0.19 17.79 8.22
CA LYS A 19 -0.80 16.80 8.67
C LYS A 19 -0.94 15.70 7.63
N PRO A 20 -0.99 14.43 8.07
CA PRO A 20 -1.15 13.31 7.14
C PRO A 20 -2.54 13.35 6.49
N GLN A 21 -2.56 13.33 5.16
CA GLN A 21 -3.73 13.09 4.35
C GLN A 21 -3.95 11.57 4.29
N HIS A 22 -5.06 11.12 4.88
CA HIS A 22 -5.41 9.72 4.93
C HIS A 22 -6.92 9.52 4.95
N GLN A 23 -7.39 8.34 4.55
CA GLN A 23 -8.76 7.89 4.82
C GLN A 23 -8.71 6.76 5.83
N ARG A 24 -9.23 7.02 7.05
CA ARG A 24 -9.26 6.03 8.15
C ARG A 24 -7.90 5.35 8.44
N GLY A 25 -6.80 6.09 8.28
CA GLY A 25 -5.45 5.59 8.53
C GLY A 25 -4.75 5.02 7.29
N VAL A 26 -5.42 4.93 6.13
CA VAL A 26 -4.76 4.60 4.86
C VAL A 26 -4.29 5.90 4.20
N ALA A 27 -2.98 6.04 4.02
CA ALA A 27 -2.39 7.21 3.38
C ALA A 27 -2.72 7.28 1.88
N ARG A 28 -2.50 8.44 1.26
CA ARG A 28 -2.54 8.57 -0.20
C ARG A 28 -1.36 7.82 -0.83
N GLU A 29 -0.19 7.89 -0.20
CA GLU A 29 1.01 7.17 -0.65
C GLU A 29 0.86 5.66 -0.41
N PRO A 30 1.02 4.80 -1.45
CA PRO A 30 0.94 3.36 -1.29
C PRO A 30 1.95 2.80 -0.28
N GLY A 31 1.48 1.96 0.64
CA GLY A 31 2.33 1.32 1.64
C GLY A 31 2.53 2.14 2.92
N VAL A 32 2.03 3.38 2.99
CA VAL A 32 2.05 4.21 4.19
C VAL A 32 0.71 4.12 4.94
N TYR A 33 0.78 3.98 6.25
CA TYR A 33 -0.40 3.84 7.11
C TYR A 33 -0.22 4.59 8.43
N PHE A 34 -1.32 5.14 8.93
CA PHE A 34 -1.37 5.90 10.18
C PHE A 34 -2.31 5.22 11.17
N LEU A 35 -1.89 5.17 12.44
CA LEU A 35 -2.64 4.58 13.54
C LEU A 35 -2.53 5.47 14.78
N GLY A 36 -3.56 5.50 15.62
CA GLY A 36 -3.55 6.27 16.86
C GLY A 36 -3.83 7.77 16.69
N LEU A 37 -4.08 8.24 15.46
CA LEU A 37 -4.52 9.60 15.22
C LEU A 37 -5.96 9.82 15.72
N PRO A 38 -6.30 11.04 16.13
CA PRO A 38 -7.67 11.35 16.51
C PRO A 38 -8.57 11.25 15.27
N TRP A 39 -9.80 10.76 15.45
CA TRP A 39 -10.83 10.72 14.40
C TRP A 39 -10.50 9.85 13.18
N LEU A 40 -9.79 8.73 13.37
CA LEU A 40 -9.66 7.72 12.30
C LEU A 40 -11.02 7.05 12.03
N SER A 41 -11.39 6.03 12.80
CA SER A 41 -12.75 5.49 12.80
C SER A 41 -13.67 6.19 13.79
N ARG A 42 -13.12 6.75 14.89
CA ARG A 42 -13.89 7.30 16.00
C ARG A 42 -13.07 8.26 16.86
N ARG A 43 -13.74 9.00 17.77
CA ARG A 43 -13.06 9.82 18.80
C ARG A 43 -12.07 9.01 19.65
N GLY A 44 -12.38 7.73 19.85
CA GLY A 44 -11.57 6.79 20.62
C GLY A 44 -10.26 6.34 19.95
N SER A 45 -9.99 6.73 18.71
CA SER A 45 -8.87 6.18 17.91
C SER A 45 -7.48 6.39 18.51
N SER A 46 -7.30 7.46 19.29
CA SER A 46 -6.02 7.75 19.98
C SER A 46 -5.85 7.04 21.33
N PHE A 47 -6.85 6.31 21.80
CA PHE A 47 -6.79 5.64 23.10
C PHE A 47 -6.37 4.18 22.95
N ILE A 48 -5.56 3.67 23.87
CA ILE A 48 -5.09 2.27 23.90
C ILE A 48 -6.27 1.29 23.79
N TRP A 49 -7.38 1.58 24.47
CA TRP A 49 -8.58 0.74 24.45
C TRP A 49 -9.49 0.99 23.23
N GLY A 50 -9.25 2.07 22.48
CA GLY A 50 -10.05 2.50 21.33
C GLY A 50 -9.38 2.31 19.96
N VAL A 51 -8.08 2.04 19.89
CA VAL A 51 -7.32 1.93 18.63
C VAL A 51 -7.57 0.63 17.87
N TRP A 52 -8.09 -0.42 18.53
CA TRP A 52 -8.18 -1.77 17.96
C TRP A 52 -9.01 -1.85 16.67
N HIS A 53 -10.07 -1.04 16.53
CA HIS A 53 -10.86 -0.99 15.30
C HIS A 53 -10.05 -0.43 14.13
N ASP A 54 -9.24 0.60 14.36
CA ASP A 54 -8.36 1.19 13.35
C ASP A 54 -7.26 0.21 12.97
N ALA A 55 -6.67 -0.47 13.96
CA ALA A 55 -5.65 -1.49 13.74
C ALA A 55 -6.19 -2.64 12.87
N LYS A 56 -7.39 -3.15 13.18
CA LYS A 56 -8.06 -4.18 12.38
C LYS A 56 -8.29 -3.71 10.93
N HIS A 57 -8.71 -2.46 10.74
CA HIS A 57 -8.94 -1.91 9.41
C HIS A 57 -7.65 -1.79 8.59
N VAL A 58 -6.61 -1.18 9.17
CA VAL A 58 -5.29 -1.02 8.53
C VAL A 58 -4.66 -2.36 8.20
N ALA A 59 -4.68 -3.32 9.15
CA ALA A 59 -4.14 -4.66 8.93
C ALA A 59 -4.87 -5.39 7.79
N GLY A 60 -6.19 -5.27 7.71
CA GLY A 60 -6.98 -5.81 6.61
C GLY A 60 -6.56 -5.21 5.26
N HIS A 61 -6.38 -3.88 5.21
CA HIS A 61 -5.92 -3.20 4.00
C HIS A 61 -4.53 -3.68 3.56
N ILE A 62 -3.59 -3.80 4.49
CA ILE A 62 -2.24 -4.30 4.22
C ILE A 62 -2.28 -5.73 3.66
N ALA A 63 -3.08 -6.62 4.26
CA ALA A 63 -3.21 -7.99 3.80
C ALA A 63 -3.74 -8.04 2.35
N THR A 64 -4.80 -7.29 2.06
CA THR A 64 -5.36 -7.19 0.71
C THR A 64 -4.34 -6.66 -0.30
N GLN A 65 -3.61 -5.59 0.03
CA GLN A 65 -2.58 -5.03 -0.87
C GLN A 65 -1.45 -6.03 -1.14
N ARG A 66 -0.97 -6.74 -0.12
CA ARG A 66 0.06 -7.77 -0.29
C ARG A 66 -0.38 -8.91 -1.20
N THR A 67 -1.64 -9.33 -1.07
CA THR A 67 -2.21 -10.35 -1.96
C THR A 67 -2.19 -9.87 -3.41
N TYR A 68 -2.67 -8.64 -3.69
CA TYR A 68 -2.65 -8.09 -5.06
C TYR A 68 -1.24 -7.96 -5.64
N LEU A 69 -0.27 -7.48 -4.85
CA LEU A 69 1.12 -7.38 -5.30
C LEU A 69 1.71 -8.75 -5.64
N ALA A 70 1.47 -9.76 -4.80
CA ALA A 70 1.96 -11.11 -5.05
C ALA A 70 1.39 -11.73 -6.34
N TYR A 71 0.11 -11.45 -6.66
CA TYR A 71 -0.48 -11.87 -7.93
C TYR A 71 0.16 -11.18 -9.12
N ARG A 72 0.33 -9.86 -9.06
CA ARG A 72 0.98 -9.09 -10.14
C ARG A 72 2.42 -9.55 -10.38
N ASP A 73 3.18 -9.79 -9.31
CA ASP A 73 4.55 -10.30 -9.41
C ASP A 73 4.61 -11.69 -10.07
N ARG A 74 3.60 -12.52 -9.80
CA ARG A 74 3.48 -13.84 -10.42
C ARG A 74 3.18 -13.73 -11.92
N GLU A 75 2.19 -12.91 -12.29
CA GLU A 75 1.84 -12.67 -13.70
C GLU A 75 3.05 -12.14 -14.49
N GLN A 76 3.81 -11.21 -13.91
CA GLN A 76 5.03 -10.68 -14.53
C GLN A 76 6.08 -11.79 -14.75
N ARG A 77 6.33 -12.64 -13.75
CA ARG A 77 7.28 -13.76 -13.89
C ARG A 77 6.84 -14.77 -14.95
N GLU A 78 5.54 -15.05 -15.05
CA GLU A 78 4.99 -15.95 -16.06
C GLU A 78 5.12 -15.34 -17.47
N ALA A 79 4.89 -14.03 -17.62
CA ALA A 79 5.11 -13.32 -18.88
C ALA A 79 6.60 -13.32 -19.29
N ASP A 80 7.51 -13.07 -18.35
CA ASP A 80 8.96 -13.07 -18.59
C ASP A 80 9.52 -14.47 -18.93
N GLN A 81 8.82 -15.55 -18.52
CA GLN A 81 9.22 -16.94 -18.78
C GLN A 81 8.68 -17.53 -20.09
N GLN A 82 7.80 -16.83 -20.82
CA GLN A 82 7.34 -17.32 -22.12
C GLN A 82 8.50 -17.24 -23.12
N PRO A 83 9.01 -18.39 -23.64
CA PRO A 83 10.05 -18.36 -24.65
C PRO A 83 9.47 -17.69 -25.89
N THR A 84 10.14 -16.64 -26.39
CA THR A 84 9.86 -16.12 -27.72
C THR A 84 10.29 -17.17 -28.73
N PHE A 85 9.40 -18.10 -29.06
CA PHE A 85 9.64 -19.04 -30.16
C PHE A 85 9.70 -18.22 -31.44
N SER A 86 10.92 -17.88 -31.86
CA SER A 86 11.17 -17.41 -33.21
C SER A 86 10.81 -18.56 -34.13
N THR A 87 9.63 -18.48 -34.75
CA THR A 87 9.25 -19.37 -35.85
C THR A 87 10.30 -19.20 -36.94
N VAL A 88 11.31 -20.06 -36.96
CA VAL A 88 12.21 -20.18 -38.10
C VAL A 88 11.37 -20.85 -39.19
N SER A 89 10.77 -20.03 -40.06
CA SER A 89 10.23 -20.47 -41.35
C SER A 89 11.39 -21.00 -42.19
N HIS A 90 11.70 -22.29 -42.07
CA HIS A 90 12.47 -23.00 -43.07
C HIS A 90 11.49 -23.49 -44.14
N LEU A 91 11.13 -22.57 -45.04
CA LEU A 91 10.41 -22.88 -46.26
C LEU A 91 11.40 -23.52 -47.23
N GLY A 92 11.10 -24.74 -47.67
CA GLY A 92 11.92 -25.51 -48.58
C GLY A 92 12.15 -24.83 -49.93
N ALA A 93 13.35 -25.02 -50.48
CA ALA A 93 13.61 -24.86 -51.90
C ALA A 93 13.83 -26.26 -52.49
N HIS A 94 12.94 -26.60 -53.42
CA HIS A 94 13.01 -27.76 -54.31
C HIS A 94 14.11 -27.60 -55.36
#